data_AF-A0A945QRP9-F1
#
_entry.id   AF-A0A945QRP9-F1
#
_cell.length_a   1.000
_cell.length_b   1.000
_cell.length_c   1.000
_cell.angle_alpha   90.00
_cell.angle_beta   90.00
_cell.angle_gamma   90.00
#
_symmetry.space_group_name_H-M   'P 1'
#
loop_
_entity.id
_entity.type
_entity.pdbx_description
1 polymer ?
#
loop_
_entity_poly.entity_id
_entity_poly.type
_entity_poly.pdbx_seq_one_letter_code
_entity_poly.pdbx_strand_id
1 'polypeptide(L)'
;MTVFDEGQQQFWREHGYMVVRDVVPAPLLEAVKQNIEEFLGKDLSDPDDWYKEPMYPGGIINMNAHQSMWDTREHPCVHEAFSQIWGTEKLRVSVDRTNVNPPAGPQWDHKGTI
;
A
#
# COMPACT_ATOMS: atom_id res chain seq x y z
N MET A 1 -10.30 20.05 6.20
CA MET A 1 -10.89 19.82 4.86
C MET A 1 -11.24 18.35 4.83
N THR A 2 -12.51 17.99 4.64
CA THR A 2 -12.95 16.61 4.88
C THR A 2 -12.47 15.68 3.77
N VAL A 3 -11.84 14.54 4.10
CA VAL A 3 -11.36 13.58 3.10
C VAL A 3 -12.50 12.73 2.51
N PHE A 4 -13.54 12.41 3.29
CA PHE A 4 -14.70 11.68 2.78
C PHE A 4 -16.05 12.23 3.30
N ASP A 5 -17.06 12.22 2.43
CA ASP A 5 -18.37 12.84 2.69
C ASP A 5 -19.28 12.03 3.63
N GLU A 6 -20.47 12.57 3.94
CA GLU A 6 -21.44 11.91 4.82
C GLU A 6 -21.90 10.54 4.28
N GLY A 7 -21.97 10.38 2.96
CA GLY A 7 -22.33 9.13 2.31
C GLY A 7 -21.26 8.06 2.53
N GLN A 8 -19.99 8.41 2.37
CA GLN A 8 -18.85 7.54 2.67
C GLN A 8 -18.79 7.19 4.17
N GLN A 9 -19.11 8.14 5.05
CA GLN A 9 -19.22 7.88 6.49
C GLN A 9 -20.34 6.87 6.82
N GLN A 10 -21.50 7.00 6.17
CA GLN A 10 -22.59 6.06 6.35
C GLN A 10 -22.22 4.67 5.81
N PHE A 11 -21.59 4.61 4.63
CA PHE A 11 -21.11 3.36 4.04
C PHE A 11 -20.13 2.64 4.97
N TRP A 12 -19.16 3.37 5.54
CA TRP A 12 -18.24 2.82 6.54
C TRP A 12 -18.99 2.24 7.75
N ARG A 13 -19.96 2.97 8.32
CA ARG A 13 -20.74 2.50 9.48
C ARG A 13 -21.57 1.26 9.17
N GLU A 14 -22.09 1.14 7.96
CA GLU A 14 -22.94 0.02 7.54
C GLU A 14 -22.14 -1.23 7.17
N HIS A 15 -20.99 -1.05 6.50
CA HIS A 15 -20.25 -2.17 5.89
C HIS A 15 -18.91 -2.47 6.55
N GLY A 16 -18.35 -1.57 7.36
CA GLY A 16 -17.05 -1.74 8.01
C GLY A 16 -15.84 -1.60 7.06
N TYR A 17 -16.04 -1.08 5.84
CA TYR A 17 -14.97 -0.72 4.92
C TYR A 17 -15.41 0.45 4.01
N MET A 18 -14.47 1.12 3.37
CA MET A 18 -14.74 2.07 2.28
C MET A 18 -13.51 2.25 1.39
N VAL A 19 -13.71 2.84 0.20
CA VAL A 19 -12.62 3.23 -0.70
C VAL A 19 -12.54 4.74 -0.77
N VAL A 20 -11.38 5.29 -0.39
CA VAL A 20 -11.04 6.70 -0.58
C VAL A 20 -10.03 6.78 -1.71
N ARG A 21 -10.41 7.43 -2.81
CA ARG A 21 -9.55 7.57 -3.99
C ARG A 21 -8.60 8.74 -3.80
N ASP A 22 -7.44 8.64 -4.43
CA ASP A 22 -6.47 9.75 -4.54
C ASP A 22 -6.03 10.35 -3.19
N VAL A 23 -5.99 9.53 -2.12
CA VAL A 23 -5.60 9.95 -0.76
C VAL A 23 -4.12 10.36 -0.65
N VAL A 24 -3.29 9.86 -1.56
CA VAL A 24 -1.90 10.27 -1.75
C VAL A 24 -1.68 10.71 -3.20
N PRO A 25 -0.88 11.76 -3.44
CA PRO A 25 -0.52 12.19 -4.79
C PRO A 25 0.20 11.10 -5.57
N ALA A 26 -0.05 11.03 -6.89
CA ALA A 26 0.59 10.07 -7.79
C ALA A 26 2.13 10.04 -7.69
N PRO A 27 2.87 11.17 -7.52
CA PRO A 27 4.32 11.11 -7.34
C PRO A 27 4.79 10.29 -6.14
N LEU A 28 4.03 10.25 -5.04
CA LEU A 28 4.38 9.42 -3.88
C LEU A 28 4.18 7.93 -4.18
N LEU A 29 3.13 7.59 -4.93
CA LEU A 29 2.91 6.22 -5.41
C LEU A 29 4.06 5.76 -6.31
N GLU A 30 4.48 6.61 -7.26
CA GLU A 30 5.59 6.28 -8.17
C GLU A 30 6.92 6.11 -7.41
N ALA A 31 7.19 6.94 -6.39
CA ALA A 31 8.36 6.77 -5.53
C ALA A 31 8.35 5.44 -4.74
N VAL A 32 7.17 4.98 -4.30
CA VAL A 32 7.04 3.64 -3.68
C VAL A 32 7.33 2.55 -4.70
N LYS A 33 6.76 2.63 -5.92
CA LYS A 33 6.97 1.64 -6.98
C LYS A 33 8.44 1.54 -7.40
N GLN A 34 9.12 2.67 -7.57
CA GLN A 34 10.54 2.70 -7.88
C GLN A 34 11.36 2.02 -6.78
N ASN A 35 11.11 2.36 -5.51
CA ASN A 35 11.82 1.72 -4.40
C ASN A 35 11.55 0.22 -4.33
N ILE A 36 10.37 -0.26 -4.77
CA ILE A 36 10.06 -1.68 -4.85
C ILE A 36 10.93 -2.36 -5.92
N GLU A 37 11.01 -1.79 -7.12
CA GLU A 37 11.87 -2.28 -8.21
C GLU A 37 13.34 -2.34 -7.77
N GLU A 38 13.84 -1.26 -7.16
CA GLU A 38 15.20 -1.18 -6.63
C GLU A 38 15.46 -2.22 -5.52
N PHE A 39 14.51 -2.38 -4.58
CA PHE A 39 14.65 -3.35 -3.49
C PHE A 39 14.64 -4.80 -3.98
N LEU A 40 13.80 -5.09 -4.98
CA LEU A 40 13.71 -6.41 -5.60
C LEU A 40 14.87 -6.70 -6.55
N GLY A 41 15.51 -5.65 -7.09
CA GLY A 41 16.42 -5.76 -8.22
C GLY A 41 15.71 -6.27 -9.49
N LYS A 42 14.46 -5.83 -9.70
CA LYS A 42 13.58 -6.28 -10.79
C LYS A 42 12.96 -5.12 -11.53
N ASP A 43 12.75 -5.28 -12.82
CA ASP A 43 11.91 -4.45 -13.66
C ASP A 43 10.46 -4.96 -13.59
N LEU A 44 9.56 -4.23 -12.92
CA LEU A 44 8.16 -4.63 -12.81
C LEU A 44 7.38 -4.37 -14.10
N SER A 45 7.97 -3.68 -15.09
CA SER A 45 7.37 -3.53 -16.42
C SER A 45 7.65 -4.73 -17.34
N ASP A 46 8.60 -5.61 -16.97
CA ASP A 46 8.94 -6.83 -17.71
C ASP A 46 8.36 -8.09 -17.01
N PRO A 47 7.30 -8.71 -17.56
CA PRO A 47 6.71 -9.94 -17.01
C PRO A 47 7.68 -11.11 -16.86
N ASP A 48 8.74 -11.16 -17.67
CA ASP A 48 9.75 -12.22 -17.59
C ASP A 48 10.71 -12.00 -16.40
N ASP A 49 10.80 -10.79 -15.86
CA ASP A 49 11.66 -10.47 -14.71
C ASP A 49 11.02 -10.76 -13.35
N TRP A 50 9.68 -10.78 -13.32
CA TRP A 50 8.90 -11.00 -12.10
C TRP A 50 9.25 -12.31 -11.40
N TYR A 51 9.54 -13.36 -12.16
CA TYR A 51 9.75 -14.72 -11.67
C TYR A 51 11.23 -15.12 -11.52
N LYS A 52 12.17 -14.20 -11.78
CA LYS A 52 13.61 -14.48 -11.59
C LYS A 52 13.96 -14.63 -10.10
N GLU A 53 14.93 -15.47 -9.78
CA GLU A 53 15.40 -15.57 -8.39
C GLU A 53 16.20 -14.31 -7.97
N PRO A 54 16.16 -13.90 -6.69
CA PRO A 54 15.41 -14.52 -5.60
C PRO A 54 13.91 -14.18 -5.64
N MET A 55 13.06 -15.19 -5.42
CA MET A 55 11.63 -14.99 -5.17
C MET A 55 11.34 -14.72 -3.69
N TYR A 56 10.41 -13.80 -3.40
CA TYR A 56 10.03 -13.45 -2.02
C TYR A 56 8.82 -14.27 -1.58
N PRO A 57 8.96 -15.19 -0.61
CA PRO A 57 7.85 -16.00 -0.13
C PRO A 57 6.72 -15.11 0.40
N GLY A 58 5.49 -15.34 -0.06
CA GLY A 58 4.35 -14.52 0.36
C GLY A 58 4.21 -13.18 -0.34
N GLY A 59 5.14 -12.83 -1.24
CA GLY A 59 5.20 -11.49 -1.83
C GLY A 59 5.57 -10.39 -0.82
N ILE A 60 5.89 -10.74 0.42
CA ILE A 60 6.16 -9.78 1.49
C ILE A 60 7.58 -9.26 1.36
N ILE A 61 7.72 -7.93 1.28
CA ILE A 61 9.00 -7.24 1.20
C ILE A 61 9.18 -6.29 2.38
N ASN A 62 10.37 -6.33 2.98
CA ASN A 62 10.70 -5.60 4.21
C ASN A 62 11.16 -4.17 3.90
N MET A 63 10.35 -3.43 3.16
CA MET A 63 10.58 -2.01 2.86
C MET A 63 9.95 -1.08 3.89
N ASN A 64 9.59 -1.60 5.05
CA ASN A 64 8.80 -0.93 6.08
C ASN A 64 9.37 0.44 6.50
N ALA A 65 10.70 0.64 6.49
CA ALA A 65 11.35 1.89 6.88
C ALA A 65 11.82 2.80 5.72
N HIS A 66 11.50 2.50 4.46
CA HIS A 66 11.92 3.34 3.33
C HIS A 66 11.25 4.73 3.37
N GLN A 67 11.96 5.76 2.90
CA GLN A 67 11.46 7.14 2.93
C GLN A 67 10.14 7.31 2.18
N SER A 68 9.99 6.67 1.01
CA SER A 68 8.72 6.71 0.25
C SER A 68 7.54 6.15 1.04
N MET A 69 7.77 5.15 1.89
CA MET A 69 6.73 4.63 2.78
C MET A 69 6.39 5.63 3.90
N TRP A 70 7.38 6.34 4.45
CA TRP A 70 7.11 7.42 5.42
C TRP A 70 6.32 8.57 4.79
N ASP A 71 6.70 9.01 3.59
CA ASP A 71 6.03 10.10 2.87
C ASP A 71 4.55 9.79 2.62
N THR A 72 4.20 8.53 2.32
CA THR A 72 2.80 8.12 2.19
C THR A 72 2.07 8.05 3.53
N ARG A 73 2.68 7.48 4.58
CA ARG A 73 2.05 7.29 5.89
C ARG A 73 1.80 8.60 6.63
N GLU A 74 2.70 9.57 6.46
CA GLU A 74 2.62 10.88 7.08
C GLU A 74 1.90 11.91 6.21
N HIS A 75 1.40 11.51 5.04
CA HIS A 75 0.67 12.41 4.16
C HIS A 75 -0.58 12.97 4.87
N PRO A 76 -0.83 14.30 4.85
CA PRO A 76 -1.91 14.92 5.61
C PRO A 76 -3.30 14.32 5.33
N CYS A 77 -3.60 13.95 4.08
CA CYS A 77 -4.88 13.33 3.73
C CYS A 77 -5.04 11.91 4.30
N VAL A 78 -3.94 11.17 4.50
CA VAL A 78 -3.99 9.84 5.15
C VAL A 78 -4.27 10.03 6.63
N HIS A 79 -3.57 10.95 7.30
CA HIS A 79 -3.82 11.27 8.71
C HIS A 79 -5.27 11.73 8.91
N GLU A 80 -5.75 12.68 8.12
CA GLU A 80 -7.14 13.19 8.18
C GLU A 80 -8.16 12.07 7.93
N ALA A 81 -7.93 11.17 6.96
CA ALA A 81 -8.82 10.04 6.71
C ALA A 81 -8.96 9.15 7.96
N PHE A 82 -7.84 8.78 8.60
CA PHE A 82 -7.89 7.98 9.82
C PHE A 82 -8.45 8.78 11.00
N SER A 83 -8.19 10.08 11.10
CA SER A 83 -8.75 10.93 12.17
C SER A 83 -10.27 11.00 12.13
N GLN A 84 -10.85 11.02 10.93
CA GLN A 84 -12.30 10.97 10.75
C GLN A 84 -12.90 9.62 11.14
N ILE A 85 -12.21 8.51 10.84
CA ILE A 85 -12.65 7.16 11.26
C ILE A 85 -12.60 7.02 12.78
N TRP A 86 -11.52 7.47 13.41
CA TRP A 86 -11.28 7.29 14.84
C TRP A 86 -11.86 8.40 15.74
N GLY A 87 -12.32 9.50 15.16
CA GLY A 87 -12.82 10.67 15.90
C GLY A 87 -11.73 11.41 16.69
N THR A 88 -10.45 11.28 16.31
CA THR A 88 -9.34 11.97 16.98
C THR A 88 -8.14 12.17 16.06
N GLU A 89 -7.47 13.31 16.21
CA GLU A 89 -6.21 13.63 15.52
C GLU A 89 -4.97 13.03 16.22
N LYS A 90 -5.13 12.53 17.45
CA LYS A 90 -4.05 11.96 18.28
C LYS A 90 -3.73 10.53 17.85
N LEU A 91 -3.27 10.39 16.61
CA LEU A 91 -2.93 9.12 15.99
C LEU A 91 -1.42 8.88 16.00
N ARG A 92 -1.04 7.60 15.97
CA ARG A 92 0.35 7.18 15.77
C ARG A 92 0.44 6.40 14.47
N VAL A 93 1.50 6.65 13.69
CA VAL A 93 1.77 5.90 12.47
C VAL A 93 2.02 4.43 12.82
N SER A 94 1.28 3.54 12.14
CA SER A 94 1.57 2.10 12.13
C SER A 94 2.59 1.81 11.03
N VAL A 95 3.57 0.97 11.33
CA VAL A 95 4.61 0.55 10.39
C VAL A 95 4.36 -0.91 10.03
N ASP A 96 4.12 -1.15 8.76
CA ASP A 96 3.96 -2.48 8.20
C ASP A 96 4.81 -2.66 6.93
N ARG A 97 4.89 -3.91 6.47
CA ARG A 97 5.62 -4.36 5.29
C ARG A 97 4.83 -4.07 4.03
N THR A 98 5.52 -4.09 2.90
CA THR A 98 4.90 -3.97 1.57
C THR A 98 4.68 -5.37 1.00
N ASN A 99 3.75 -5.50 0.05
CA ASN A 99 3.45 -6.75 -0.62
C ASN A 99 3.43 -6.57 -2.15
N VAL A 100 4.06 -7.50 -2.86
CA VAL A 100 4.10 -7.56 -4.33
C VAL A 100 3.77 -8.98 -4.76
N ASN A 101 2.66 -9.15 -5.46
CA ASN A 101 2.21 -10.45 -5.96
C ASN A 101 2.16 -10.41 -7.49
N PRO A 102 3.13 -11.04 -8.19
CA PRO A 102 2.99 -11.26 -9.62
C PRO A 102 1.82 -12.24 -9.88
N PRO A 103 1.23 -12.22 -11.10
CA PRO A 103 0.17 -13.15 -11.47
C PRO A 103 0.57 -14.61 -11.23
N ALA A 104 -0.37 -15.42 -10.75
CA ALA A 104 -0.15 -16.85 -10.61
C ALA A 104 -0.12 -17.54 -11.99
N GLY A 105 0.79 -18.49 -12.18
CA GLY A 105 0.95 -19.26 -13.42
C GLY A 105 1.82 -20.50 -13.24
N PRO A 106 2.12 -21.24 -14.33
CA PRO A 106 2.93 -22.46 -14.25
C PRO A 106 4.33 -22.26 -13.63
N GLN A 107 4.85 -21.04 -13.71
CA GLN A 107 6.16 -20.65 -13.17
C GLN A 107 6.11 -20.27 -11.68
N TRP A 108 4.94 -19.90 -11.17
CA TRP A 108 4.74 -19.39 -9.81
C TRP A 108 3.27 -19.56 -9.39
N ASP A 109 3.01 -20.56 -8.54
CA ASP A 109 1.68 -20.84 -8.00
C ASP A 109 1.58 -20.43 -6.52
N HIS A 110 1.63 -19.12 -6.27
CA HIS A 110 1.52 -18.61 -4.91
C HIS A 110 0.07 -18.63 -4.42
N LYS A 111 -0.18 -19.35 -3.32
CA LYS A 111 -1.52 -19.52 -2.71
C LYS A 111 -1.89 -18.45 -1.67
N GLY A 112 -1.10 -17.37 -1.58
CA GLY A 112 -1.23 -16.38 -0.52
C GLY A 112 -0.57 -16.81 0.78
N THR A 113 -0.40 -15.86 1.69
CA THR A 113 -0.09 -16.12 3.10
C THR A 113 -1.37 -15.96 3.91
N ILE A 114 -1.73 -17.01 4.66
CA ILE A 114 -2.83 -16.99 5.63
C ILE A 114 -2.45 -16.09 6.81
#